data_AF-A0A7V9Q3X7-F1
#
_entry.id   AF-A0A7V9Q3X7-F1
#
_cell.length_a   1.000
_cell.length_b   1.000
_cell.length_c   1.000
_cell.angle_alpha   90.00
_cell.angle_beta   90.00
_cell.angle_gamma   90.00
#
_symmetry.space_group_name_H-M   'P 1'
#
loop_
_entity.id
_entity.type
_entity.pdbx_description
1 polymer ?
#
loop_
_entity_poly.entity_id
_entity_poly.type
_entity_poly.pdbx_seq_one_letter_code
_entity_poly.pdbx_strand_id
1 'polypeptide(L)'
;MSTTNLFVELIVIGVGALAWVVLLVLSVAGWQWMPVEKVFSTGALVPLLSIVYVLGIVSDRIADSVFESLWNDKLRKNRFPDVDDYHAARRHILTRSERLSDLLEYGRSRLRICRGWTLNSVLIAISLNVFLWTRLSDFPLTKSLSLFATIAFLTFAAASWYTWRKLTVTEYRKVQEQAEYLIKSETKHL
;
A
#
# COMPACT_ATOMS: atom_id res chain seq x y z
N MET A 1 6.35 -2.97 17.39
CA MET A 1 5.02 -2.50 16.91
C MET A 1 3.92 -3.23 17.66
N SER A 2 2.89 -2.51 18.10
CA SER A 2 1.63 -3.15 18.51
C SER A 2 0.97 -3.82 17.30
N THR A 3 0.47 -5.04 17.45
CA THR A 3 -0.26 -5.81 16.43
C THR A 3 -1.44 -5.04 15.83
N THR A 4 -2.02 -4.11 16.58
CA THR A 4 -3.07 -3.17 16.15
C THR A 4 -2.65 -2.35 14.93
N ASN A 5 -1.40 -1.86 14.88
CA ASN A 5 -0.97 -0.99 13.79
C ASN A 5 -0.89 -1.75 12.46
N LEU A 6 -0.47 -3.01 12.50
CA LEU A 6 -0.45 -3.89 11.32
C LEU A 6 -1.87 -4.18 10.84
N PHE A 7 -2.82 -4.36 11.77
CA PHE A 7 -4.22 -4.56 11.42
C PHE A 7 -4.84 -3.34 10.73
N VAL A 8 -4.62 -2.14 11.29
CA VAL A 8 -5.10 -0.88 10.71
C VAL A 8 -4.52 -0.66 9.31
N GLU A 9 -3.23 -0.93 9.13
CA GLU A 9 -2.55 -0.83 7.84
C GLU A 9 -3.20 -1.70 6.76
N LEU A 10 -3.45 -2.98 7.07
CA LEU A 10 -4.10 -3.91 6.16
C LEU A 10 -5.55 -3.51 5.86
N ILE A 11 -6.30 -3.01 6.84
CA ILE A 11 -7.64 -2.47 6.60
C ILE A 11 -7.60 -1.28 5.65
N VAL A 12 -6.67 -0.34 5.86
CA VAL A 12 -6.54 0.86 5.02
C VAL A 12 -6.26 0.48 3.56
N ILE A 13 -5.39 -0.50 3.32
CA ILE A 13 -5.13 -1.04 1.97
C ILE A 13 -6.35 -1.81 1.47
N GLY A 14 -6.99 -2.60 2.33
CA GLY A 14 -8.15 -3.43 2.02
C GLY A 14 -9.39 -2.64 1.59
N VAL A 15 -9.61 -1.44 2.16
CA VAL A 15 -10.70 -0.55 1.76
C VAL A 15 -10.52 -0.09 0.31
N GLY A 16 -9.29 0.27 -0.07
CA GLY A 16 -8.96 0.58 -1.46
C GLY A 16 -9.19 -0.62 -2.39
N ALA A 17 -8.84 -1.82 -1.91
CA ALA A 17 -9.04 -3.05 -2.68
C ALA A 17 -10.53 -3.37 -2.89
N LEU A 18 -11.32 -3.27 -1.82
CA LEU A 18 -12.76 -3.45 -1.85
C LEU A 18 -13.42 -2.48 -2.84
N ALA A 19 -12.97 -1.22 -2.88
CA ALA A 19 -13.56 -0.21 -3.76
C ALA A 19 -13.52 -0.63 -5.24
N TRP A 20 -12.35 -1.05 -5.75
CA TRP A 20 -12.27 -1.47 -7.15
C TRP A 20 -12.97 -2.82 -7.41
N VAL A 21 -12.93 -3.76 -6.46
CA VAL A 21 -13.67 -5.04 -6.56
C VAL A 21 -15.17 -4.80 -6.67
N VAL A 22 -15.72 -3.96 -5.80
CA VAL A 22 -17.15 -3.61 -5.81
C VAL A 22 -17.52 -2.90 -7.11
N LEU A 23 -16.70 -1.95 -7.57
CA LEU A 23 -16.94 -1.27 -8.86
C LEU A 23 -16.98 -2.27 -10.04
N LEU A 24 -16.07 -3.24 -10.08
CA LEU A 24 -16.08 -4.29 -11.11
C LEU A 24 -17.32 -5.16 -11.01
N VAL A 25 -17.66 -5.63 -9.81
CA VAL A 25 -18.86 -6.46 -9.58
C VAL A 25 -20.13 -5.70 -10.00
N LEU A 26 -20.26 -4.43 -9.64
CA LEU A 26 -21.38 -3.58 -10.04
C LEU A 26 -21.40 -3.31 -11.56
N SER A 27 -20.25 -3.24 -12.22
CA SER A 27 -20.19 -3.09 -13.67
C SER A 27 -20.81 -4.31 -14.39
N VAL A 28 -20.51 -5.52 -13.92
CA VAL A 28 -20.98 -6.78 -14.55
C VAL A 28 -22.40 -7.14 -14.13
N ALA A 29 -22.69 -7.13 -12.82
CA ALA A 29 -23.97 -7.59 -12.29
C ALA A 29 -25.04 -6.48 -12.18
N GLY A 30 -24.65 -5.21 -12.33
CA GLY A 30 -25.51 -4.05 -12.06
C GLY A 30 -25.67 -3.79 -10.56
N TRP A 31 -26.57 -2.88 -10.17
CA TRP A 31 -26.83 -2.52 -8.76
C TRP A 31 -28.15 -3.05 -8.20
N GLN A 32 -29.03 -3.60 -9.04
CA GLN A 32 -30.44 -3.86 -8.70
C GLN A 32 -30.62 -5.03 -7.71
N TRP A 33 -29.66 -5.95 -7.66
CA TRP A 33 -29.68 -7.12 -6.79
C TRP A 33 -29.13 -6.83 -5.38
N MET A 34 -28.60 -5.63 -5.13
CA MET A 34 -27.95 -5.30 -3.86
C MET A 34 -28.95 -4.66 -2.87
N PRO A 35 -29.35 -5.35 -1.78
CA PRO A 35 -30.15 -4.74 -0.73
C PRO A 35 -29.28 -3.81 0.13
N VAL A 36 -29.16 -2.56 -0.30
CA VAL A 36 -28.30 -1.52 0.31
C VAL A 36 -28.50 -1.47 1.83
N GLU A 37 -29.73 -1.52 2.32
CA GLU A 37 -30.08 -1.47 3.75
C GLU A 37 -29.48 -2.62 4.57
N LYS A 38 -29.39 -3.82 3.98
CA LYS A 38 -28.83 -5.00 4.67
C LYS A 38 -27.30 -4.97 4.66
N VAL A 39 -26.69 -4.45 3.60
CA VAL A 39 -25.23 -4.35 3.46
C VAL A 39 -24.63 -3.37 4.46
N PHE A 40 -25.34 -2.28 4.79
CA PHE A 40 -24.90 -1.29 5.78
C PHE A 40 -25.42 -1.55 7.20
N SER A 41 -26.06 -2.70 7.44
CA SER A 41 -26.50 -3.08 8.78
C SER A 41 -25.32 -3.36 9.71
N THR A 42 -25.48 -3.08 11.00
CA THR A 42 -24.44 -3.35 12.01
C THR A 42 -24.00 -4.82 12.02
N GLY A 43 -24.92 -5.75 11.74
CA GLY A 43 -24.62 -7.18 11.64
C GLY A 43 -23.73 -7.55 10.45
N ALA A 44 -23.73 -6.75 9.38
CA ALA A 44 -22.88 -6.97 8.21
C ALA A 44 -21.45 -6.42 8.38
N LEU A 45 -21.19 -5.59 9.40
CA LEU A 45 -19.87 -4.99 9.62
C LEU A 45 -18.77 -6.04 9.88
N VAL A 46 -19.06 -7.08 10.66
CA VAL A 46 -18.09 -8.13 11.00
C VAL A 46 -17.64 -8.91 9.75
N PRO A 47 -18.55 -9.48 8.93
CA PRO A 47 -18.13 -10.15 7.70
C PRO A 47 -17.50 -9.18 6.69
N LEU A 48 -17.98 -7.93 6.61
CA LEU A 48 -17.39 -6.92 5.72
C LEU A 48 -15.94 -6.61 6.11
N LEU A 49 -15.66 -6.38 7.40
CA LEU A 49 -14.30 -6.15 7.90
C LEU A 49 -13.39 -7.36 7.66
N SER A 50 -13.93 -8.58 7.77
CA SER A 50 -13.18 -9.80 7.48
C SER A 50 -12.77 -9.86 6.00
N ILE A 51 -13.69 -9.54 5.09
CA ILE A 51 -13.41 -9.45 3.65
C ILE A 51 -12.39 -8.35 3.36
N VAL A 52 -12.58 -7.16 3.93
CA VAL A 52 -11.64 -6.03 3.79
C VAL A 52 -10.24 -6.41 4.23
N TYR A 53 -10.11 -7.09 5.37
CA TYR A 53 -8.81 -7.53 5.88
C TYR A 53 -8.12 -8.52 4.93
N VAL A 54 -8.84 -9.53 4.44
CA VAL A 54 -8.28 -10.52 3.50
C VAL A 54 -7.90 -9.85 2.17
N LEU A 55 -8.76 -8.98 1.64
CA LEU A 55 -8.44 -8.19 0.44
C LEU A 55 -7.23 -7.29 0.67
N GLY A 56 -7.08 -6.73 1.86
CA GLY A 56 -5.91 -5.95 2.27
C GLY A 56 -4.62 -6.76 2.20
N ILE A 57 -4.62 -7.99 2.73
CA ILE A 57 -3.47 -8.90 2.66
C ILE A 57 -3.14 -9.22 1.20
N VAL A 58 -4.13 -9.63 0.40
CA VAL A 58 -3.92 -10.02 -1.00
C VAL A 58 -3.39 -8.83 -1.80
N SER A 59 -4.02 -7.66 -1.65
CA SER A 59 -3.61 -6.44 -2.33
C SER A 59 -2.20 -5.98 -1.92
N ASP A 60 -1.85 -6.09 -0.64
CA ASP A 60 -0.48 -5.82 -0.18
C ASP A 60 0.50 -6.77 -0.87
N ARG A 61 0.27 -8.09 -0.83
CA ARG A 61 1.16 -9.08 -1.48
C ARG A 61 1.33 -8.85 -2.99
N ILE A 62 0.26 -8.50 -3.71
CA ILE A 62 0.34 -8.16 -5.14
C ILE A 62 1.19 -6.91 -5.34
N ALA A 63 0.95 -5.87 -4.54
CA ALA A 63 1.70 -4.63 -4.63
C ALA A 63 3.19 -4.86 -4.28
N ASP A 64 3.50 -5.72 -3.30
CA ASP A 64 4.86 -6.15 -2.97
C ASP A 64 5.57 -6.71 -4.19
N SER A 65 4.97 -7.71 -4.84
CA SER A 65 5.55 -8.39 -6.00
C SER A 65 5.77 -7.43 -7.18
N VAL A 66 4.78 -6.59 -7.48
CA VAL A 66 4.86 -5.60 -8.57
C VAL A 66 6.00 -4.61 -8.34
N PHE A 67 6.09 -4.06 -7.13
CA PHE A 67 7.12 -3.05 -6.83
C PHE A 67 8.52 -3.65 -6.66
N GLU A 68 8.58 -4.88 -6.16
CA GLU A 68 9.84 -5.60 -6.02
C GLU A 68 10.49 -5.85 -7.37
N SER A 69 9.71 -6.41 -8.31
CA SER A 69 10.15 -6.68 -9.67
C SER A 69 10.53 -5.42 -10.45
N LEU A 70 9.78 -4.32 -10.29
CA LEU A 70 9.96 -3.14 -11.14
C LEU A 70 10.99 -2.13 -10.60
N TRP A 71 11.10 -1.95 -9.28
CA TRP A 71 11.87 -0.84 -8.70
C TRP A 71 12.79 -1.20 -7.53
N ASN A 72 12.41 -2.10 -6.61
CA ASN A 72 13.19 -2.29 -5.38
C ASN A 72 14.61 -2.77 -5.64
N ASP A 73 14.79 -3.71 -6.58
CA ASP A 73 16.13 -4.24 -6.85
C ASP A 73 17.10 -3.16 -7.33
N LYS A 74 16.62 -2.24 -8.17
CA LYS A 74 17.42 -1.11 -8.66
C LYS A 74 17.70 -0.10 -7.54
N LEU A 75 16.69 0.21 -6.73
CA LEU A 75 16.84 1.19 -5.64
C LEU A 75 17.76 0.69 -4.52
N ARG A 76 17.69 -0.60 -4.20
CA ARG A 76 18.55 -1.24 -3.21
C ARG A 76 20.01 -1.25 -3.66
N LYS A 77 20.29 -1.69 -4.90
CA LYS A 77 21.65 -1.79 -5.46
C LYS A 77 22.43 -0.47 -5.40
N ASN A 78 21.75 0.67 -5.39
CA ASN A 78 22.39 1.99 -5.25
C ASN A 78 23.05 2.22 -3.87
N ARG A 79 22.69 1.46 -2.85
CA ARG A 79 23.20 1.62 -1.47
C ARG A 79 23.76 0.33 -0.89
N PHE A 80 23.13 -0.79 -1.21
CA PHE A 80 23.56 -2.13 -0.82
C PHE A 80 23.73 -2.95 -2.09
N PRO A 81 24.96 -3.12 -2.60
CA PRO A 81 25.24 -3.94 -3.77
C PRO A 81 24.85 -5.40 -3.53
N ASP A 82 25.10 -5.89 -2.30
CA ASP A 82 24.69 -7.21 -1.83
C ASP A 82 23.41 -7.15 -0.98
N VAL A 83 22.57 -8.17 -1.18
CA VAL A 83 21.35 -8.43 -0.42
C VAL A 83 21.68 -8.76 1.03
N ASP A 84 22.77 -9.51 1.22
CA ASP A 84 23.17 -10.02 2.53
C ASP A 84 23.66 -8.90 3.44
N ASP A 85 24.36 -7.90 2.89
CA ASP A 85 24.79 -6.70 3.62
C ASP A 85 23.59 -5.90 4.16
N TYR A 86 22.54 -5.76 3.35
CA TYR A 86 21.31 -5.10 3.79
C TYR A 86 20.63 -5.88 4.92
N HIS A 87 20.54 -7.21 4.80
CA HIS A 87 19.94 -8.06 5.84
C HIS A 87 20.76 -8.09 7.12
N ALA A 88 22.09 -8.07 7.02
CA ALA A 88 23.00 -8.02 8.16
C ALA A 88 22.87 -6.68 8.90
N ALA A 89 22.95 -5.56 8.19
CA ALA A 89 22.76 -4.22 8.77
C ALA A 89 21.40 -4.10 9.49
N ARG A 90 20.34 -4.61 8.86
CA ARG A 90 19.00 -4.60 9.45
C ARG A 90 18.90 -5.49 10.69
N ARG A 91 19.46 -6.70 10.65
CA ARG A 91 19.47 -7.62 11.80
C ARG A 91 20.23 -7.03 12.98
N HIS A 92 21.32 -6.32 12.71
CA HIS A 92 22.10 -5.64 13.73
C HIS A 92 21.28 -4.55 14.44
N ILE A 93 20.55 -3.71 13.69
CA ILE A 93 19.68 -2.69 14.29
C ILE A 93 18.56 -3.31 15.14
N LEU A 94 17.90 -4.35 14.64
CA LEU A 94 16.78 -5.01 15.32
C LEU A 94 17.18 -5.68 16.64
N THR A 95 18.43 -6.16 16.76
CA THR A 95 18.90 -6.87 17.95
C THR A 95 19.53 -5.95 18.99
N ARG A 96 19.99 -4.75 18.59
CA ARG A 96 20.76 -3.85 19.46
C ARG A 96 19.97 -2.67 20.02
N SER A 97 18.87 -2.25 19.39
CA SER A 97 18.11 -1.09 19.87
C SER A 97 16.62 -1.20 19.57
N GLU A 98 15.82 -1.27 20.63
CA GLU A 98 14.35 -1.26 20.56
C GLU A 98 13.83 0.03 19.90
N ARG A 99 14.43 1.19 20.26
CA ARG A 99 14.06 2.49 19.68
C ARG A 99 14.32 2.57 18.17
N LEU A 100 15.44 2.04 17.70
CA LEU A 100 15.74 2.03 16.26
C LEU A 100 14.87 1.00 15.53
N SER A 101 14.56 -0.13 16.17
CA SER A 101 13.61 -1.12 15.65
C SER A 101 12.23 -0.50 15.40
N ASP A 102 11.68 0.24 16.37
CA ASP A 102 10.38 0.90 16.23
C ASP A 102 10.36 1.92 15.08
N LEU A 103 11.45 2.67 14.88
CA LEU A 103 11.58 3.60 13.75
C LEU A 103 11.58 2.88 12.40
N LEU A 104 12.26 1.73 12.30
CA LEU A 104 12.27 0.91 11.08
C LEU A 104 10.91 0.30 10.78
N GLU A 105 10.21 -0.16 11.82
CA GLU A 105 8.86 -0.70 11.68
C GLU A 105 7.86 0.37 11.23
N TYR A 106 7.95 1.58 11.80
CA TYR A 106 7.17 2.72 11.38
C TYR A 106 7.48 3.13 9.92
N GLY A 107 8.75 3.11 9.52
CA GLY A 107 9.18 3.33 8.13
C GLY A 107 8.52 2.33 7.16
N ARG A 108 8.59 1.05 7.49
CA ARG A 108 7.97 -0.04 6.70
C ARG A 108 6.46 0.08 6.56
N SER A 109 5.78 0.44 7.64
CA SER A 109 4.32 0.59 7.62
C SER A 109 3.89 1.64 6.59
N ARG A 110 4.53 2.81 6.58
CA ARG A 110 4.25 3.86 5.59
C ARG A 110 4.55 3.43 4.16
N LEU A 111 5.63 2.68 3.96
CA LEU A 111 5.99 2.14 2.64
C LEU A 111 4.91 1.21 2.09
N ARG A 112 4.37 0.32 2.92
CA ARG A 112 3.30 -0.60 2.52
C ARG A 112 2.00 0.15 2.20
N ILE A 113 1.60 1.12 3.03
CA ILE A 113 0.42 1.95 2.76
C ILE A 113 0.56 2.67 1.41
N CYS A 114 1.67 3.37 1.17
CA CYS A 114 1.87 4.09 -0.09
C CYS A 114 1.88 3.15 -1.30
N ARG A 115 2.55 2.00 -1.18
CA ARG A 115 2.63 0.98 -2.24
C ARG A 115 1.26 0.39 -2.57
N GLY A 116 0.51 -0.02 -1.54
CA GLY A 116 -0.85 -0.56 -1.69
C GLY A 116 -1.80 0.47 -2.30
N TRP A 117 -1.74 1.73 -1.85
CA TRP A 117 -2.57 2.79 -2.41
C TRP A 117 -2.19 3.20 -3.82
N THR A 118 -0.91 3.13 -4.22
CA THR A 118 -0.56 3.33 -5.64
C THR A 118 -1.26 2.30 -6.52
N LEU A 119 -1.18 1.01 -6.17
CA LEU A 119 -1.82 -0.05 -6.95
C LEU A 119 -3.34 0.10 -6.95
N ASN A 120 -3.94 0.28 -5.76
CA ASN A 120 -5.38 0.43 -5.63
C ASN A 120 -5.91 1.65 -6.39
N SER A 121 -5.20 2.77 -6.39
CA SER A 121 -5.64 3.97 -7.12
C SER A 121 -5.70 3.75 -8.62
N VAL A 122 -4.72 3.02 -9.18
CA VAL A 122 -4.75 2.64 -10.61
C VAL A 122 -5.91 1.69 -10.90
N LEU A 123 -6.12 0.67 -10.06
CA LEU A 123 -7.23 -0.28 -10.24
C LEU A 123 -8.60 0.36 -10.06
N ILE A 124 -8.74 1.31 -9.12
CA ILE A 124 -9.96 2.11 -8.94
C ILE A 124 -10.21 2.96 -10.19
N ALA A 125 -9.19 3.62 -10.73
CA ALA A 125 -9.33 4.40 -11.97
C ALA A 125 -9.86 3.53 -13.12
N ILE A 126 -9.28 2.34 -13.33
CA ILE A 126 -9.72 1.42 -14.38
C ILE A 126 -11.16 0.94 -14.12
N SER A 127 -11.42 0.43 -12.92
CA SER A 127 -12.72 -0.17 -12.58
C SER A 127 -13.86 0.85 -12.59
N LEU A 128 -13.58 2.09 -12.18
CA LEU A 128 -14.53 3.19 -12.23
C LEU A 128 -14.90 3.57 -13.66
N ASN A 129 -13.92 3.63 -14.58
CA ASN A 129 -14.19 3.89 -15.99
C ASN A 129 -15.03 2.77 -16.61
N VAL A 130 -14.70 1.52 -16.32
CA VAL A 130 -15.50 0.36 -16.77
C VAL A 130 -16.94 0.48 -16.27
N PHE A 131 -17.15 0.81 -14.99
CA PHE A 131 -18.48 1.01 -14.43
C PHE A 131 -19.24 2.17 -15.10
N LEU A 132 -18.60 3.33 -15.24
CA LEU A 132 -19.22 4.52 -15.84
C LEU A 132 -19.65 4.27 -17.30
N TRP A 133 -18.80 3.59 -18.09
CA TRP A 133 -19.10 3.33 -19.50
C TRP A 133 -20.13 2.22 -19.71
N THR A 134 -20.19 1.23 -18.81
CA THR A 134 -21.15 0.11 -18.93
C THR A 134 -22.53 0.43 -18.40
N ARG A 135 -22.63 1.29 -17.37
CA ARG A 135 -23.90 1.53 -16.65
C ARG A 135 -24.43 2.95 -16.74
N LEU A 136 -23.59 3.94 -17.03
CA LEU A 136 -23.98 5.35 -17.09
C LEU A 136 -23.68 5.99 -18.46
N SER A 137 -23.55 5.20 -19.54
CA SER A 137 -23.26 5.72 -20.89
C SER A 137 -24.20 6.84 -21.34
N ASP A 138 -25.45 6.77 -20.90
CA ASP A 138 -26.54 7.63 -21.37
C ASP A 138 -26.60 8.97 -20.62
N PHE A 139 -25.85 9.11 -19.52
CA PHE A 139 -25.79 10.38 -18.77
C PHE A 139 -24.83 11.37 -19.44
N PRO A 140 -25.25 12.63 -19.66
CA PRO A 140 -24.46 13.62 -20.40
C PRO A 140 -23.14 14.00 -19.70
N LEU A 141 -23.07 13.83 -18.38
CA LEU A 141 -21.89 14.15 -17.57
C LEU A 141 -20.87 13.00 -17.47
N THR A 142 -21.18 11.80 -17.99
CA THR A 142 -20.35 10.60 -17.80
C THR A 142 -18.94 10.77 -18.34
N LYS A 143 -18.77 11.41 -19.49
CA LYS A 143 -17.45 11.65 -20.08
C LYS A 143 -16.60 12.61 -19.24
N SER A 144 -17.19 13.72 -18.78
CA SER A 144 -16.50 14.69 -17.92
C SER A 144 -16.14 14.09 -16.56
N LEU A 145 -17.06 13.32 -15.97
CA LEU A 145 -16.85 12.63 -14.69
C LEU A 145 -15.76 11.54 -14.81
N SER A 146 -15.81 10.74 -15.87
CA SER A 146 -14.79 9.73 -16.21
C SER A 146 -13.41 10.36 -16.36
N LEU A 147 -13.29 11.45 -17.12
CA LEU A 147 -12.02 12.16 -17.30
C LEU A 147 -11.51 12.73 -15.97
N PHE A 148 -12.36 13.44 -15.23
CA PHE A 148 -12.00 14.04 -13.95
C PHE A 148 -11.55 12.98 -12.93
N ALA A 149 -12.32 11.90 -12.78
CA ALA A 149 -11.99 10.83 -11.85
C ALA A 149 -10.70 10.10 -12.25
N THR A 150 -10.48 9.87 -13.54
CA THR A 150 -9.24 9.27 -14.05
C THR A 150 -8.04 10.15 -13.69
N ILE A 151 -8.11 11.45 -13.96
CA ILE A 151 -7.03 12.38 -13.62
C ILE A 151 -6.79 12.38 -12.11
N ALA A 152 -7.85 12.49 -11.30
CA ALA A 152 -7.73 12.51 -9.84
C ALA A 152 -7.05 11.25 -9.29
N PHE A 153 -7.48 10.05 -9.69
CA PHE A 153 -6.90 8.80 -9.21
C PHE A 153 -5.51 8.53 -9.75
N LEU A 154 -5.19 8.92 -11.00
CA LEU A 154 -3.84 8.80 -11.53
C LEU A 154 -2.87 9.78 -10.88
N THR A 155 -3.29 11.02 -10.60
CA THR A 155 -2.51 11.98 -9.83
C THR A 155 -2.26 11.46 -8.41
N PHE A 156 -3.28 10.88 -7.77
CA PHE A 156 -3.13 10.28 -6.45
C PHE A 156 -2.20 9.05 -6.46
N ALA A 157 -2.28 8.21 -7.50
CA ALA A 157 -1.37 7.08 -7.71
C ALA A 157 0.09 7.55 -7.87
N ALA A 158 0.30 8.59 -8.69
CA ALA A 158 1.61 9.19 -8.93
C ALA A 158 2.21 9.84 -7.68
N ALA A 159 1.40 10.58 -6.90
CA ALA A 159 1.81 11.17 -5.63
C ALA A 159 2.18 10.09 -4.59
N SER A 160 1.39 9.02 -4.51
CA SER A 160 1.66 7.87 -3.64
C SER A 160 2.94 7.14 -4.05
N TRP A 161 3.16 6.96 -5.35
CA TRP A 161 4.37 6.34 -5.89
C TRP A 161 5.62 7.19 -5.64
N TYR A 162 5.53 8.50 -5.85
CA TYR A 162 6.62 9.43 -5.58
C TYR A 162 6.98 9.43 -4.09
N THR A 163 5.98 9.48 -3.22
CA THR A 163 6.17 9.43 -1.76
C THR A 163 6.81 8.10 -1.35
N TRP A 164 6.32 6.98 -1.88
CA TRP A 164 6.92 5.66 -1.67
C TRP A 164 8.40 5.66 -2.06
N ARG A 165 8.74 6.13 -3.27
CA ARG A 165 10.12 6.13 -3.77
C ARG A 165 11.04 6.96 -2.88
N LYS A 166 10.60 8.16 -2.47
CA LYS A 166 11.37 9.06 -1.60
C LYS A 166 11.57 8.45 -0.21
N LEU A 167 10.54 7.83 0.35
CA LEU A 167 10.63 7.09 1.61
C LEU A 167 11.60 5.93 1.49
N THR A 168 11.51 5.11 0.44
CA THR A 168 12.38 3.93 0.25
C THR A 168 13.85 4.32 0.23
N VAL A 169 14.21 5.36 -0.54
CA VAL A 169 15.59 5.86 -0.58
C VAL A 169 16.04 6.39 0.78
N THR A 170 15.16 7.09 1.49
CA THR A 170 15.46 7.62 2.82
C THR A 170 15.66 6.51 3.85
N GLU A 171 14.86 5.45 3.79
CA GLU A 171 14.95 4.31 4.69
C GLU A 171 16.24 3.52 4.43
N TYR A 172 16.63 3.28 3.17
CA TYR A 172 17.94 2.66 2.89
C TYR A 172 19.10 3.47 3.45
N ARG A 173 19.07 4.81 3.29
CA ARG A 173 20.08 5.70 3.87
C ARG A 173 20.13 5.60 5.40
N LYS A 174 18.97 5.66 6.06
CA LYS A 174 18.91 5.57 7.54
C LYS A 174 19.41 4.24 8.05
N VAL A 175 19.06 3.12 7.41
CA VAL A 175 19.55 1.78 7.80
C VAL A 175 21.07 1.74 7.72
N GLN A 176 21.67 2.29 6.66
CA GLN A 176 23.11 2.36 6.54
C GLN A 176 23.75 3.22 7.64
N GLU A 177 23.28 4.46 7.81
CA GLU A 177 23.81 5.40 8.83
C GLU A 177 23.67 4.86 10.26
N GLN A 178 22.55 4.20 10.57
CA GLN A 178 22.28 3.63 11.89
C GLN A 178 23.14 2.39 12.17
N ALA A 179 23.30 1.51 11.18
CA ALA A 179 24.17 0.35 11.32
C ALA A 179 25.64 0.78 11.52
N GLU A 180 26.13 1.75 10.75
CA GLU A 180 27.48 2.28 10.91
C GLU A 180 27.68 2.96 12.27
N TYR A 181 26.69 3.70 12.77
CA TYR A 181 26.74 4.33 14.09
C TYR A 181 26.85 3.28 15.21
N LEU A 182 26.05 2.22 15.16
CA LEU A 182 26.09 1.14 16.15
C LEU A 182 27.45 0.43 16.15
N ILE A 183 27.95 0.04 14.98
CA ILE A 183 29.26 -0.60 14.83
C ILE A 183 30.39 0.29 15.40
N LYS A 184 30.38 1.59 15.09
CA LYS A 184 31.37 2.54 15.62
C LYS A 184 31.25 2.74 17.13
N SER A 185 30.03 2.73 17.67
CA SER A 185 29.81 2.86 19.12
C SER A 185 30.32 1.63 19.88
N GLU A 186 30.15 0.42 19.35
CA GLU A 186 30.66 -0.82 19.94
C GLU A 186 32.20 -0.87 19.92
N THR A 187 32.82 -0.40 18.83
CA THR A 187 34.29 -0.38 18.69
C THR A 187 34.96 0.62 19.64
N LYS A 188 34.25 1.64 20.13
CA LYS A 188 34.77 2.61 21.12
C LYS A 188 34.72 2.12 22.56
N HIS A 189 34.01 1.03 22.83
CA HIS A 189 33.83 0.47 24.17
C HIS A 189 34.62 -0.85 24.38
N LEU A 190 35.39 -1.27 23.37
CA LEU A 190 36.39 -2.33 23.41
C LEU A 190 37.79 -1.72 23.46
#